data_AF-A0A8H7YVZ5-F1
#
_entry.id   AF-A0A8H7YVZ5-F1
#
_cell.length_a   1.000
_cell.length_b   1.000
_cell.length_c   1.000
_cell.angle_alpha   90.00
_cell.angle_beta   90.00
_cell.angle_gamma   90.00
#
_symmetry.space_group_name_H-M   'P 1'
#
loop_
_entity.id
_entity.type
_entity.pdbx_description
1 polymer ?
#
loop_
_entity_poly.entity_id
_entity_poly.type
_entity_poly.pdbx_seq_one_letter_code
_entity_poly.pdbx_strand_id
1 'polypeptide(L)'
;MSIVPIADQLNEQMNLAERFFELTFGKLNVADNTGQRIFSAFLAVSSFGNIVVMTYTAARVKQEIAKEGILPFPKFFAMNRDVSLARFLRWANCRPILPRLFGRMLKSRWFVPEGHSEETPVGALILHFGSCLVLILVTYRVEPTNTYRLLAKVYTYSVHAFFGVLLAGGILRLRLNRKEGWRKKTIGINPQLSVMSAIVYLLGSLFPVIVSWVEPSGELERFADTKIHWYLVPLLSWSAIAFGALWWLGFLVFAKRIEKRNGTIFMIQRDPAIARDPPINGSPIQVNETVYLGWVTKENITTMQASGGRQGESSRHDFVLQW
;
A
#
# COMPACT_ATOMS: atom_id res chain seq x y z
N MET A 1 4.01 -35.72 18.63
CA MET A 1 4.70 -36.62 17.67
C MET A 1 4.94 -35.80 16.40
N SER A 2 6.18 -35.40 16.10
CA SER A 2 6.47 -34.72 14.83
C SER A 2 6.42 -35.77 13.72
N ILE A 3 5.64 -35.51 12.67
CA ILE A 3 5.54 -36.40 11.51
C ILE A 3 6.84 -36.40 10.70
N VAL A 4 7.65 -35.34 10.80
CA VAL A 4 8.94 -35.22 10.10
C VAL A 4 10.09 -35.67 11.01
N PRO A 5 10.96 -36.61 10.60
CA PRO A 5 12.12 -37.05 11.38
C PRO A 5 13.08 -35.89 11.76
N ILE A 6 13.79 -36.01 12.89
CA ILE A 6 14.74 -34.97 13.34
C ILE A 6 15.88 -34.78 12.33
N ALA A 7 16.39 -35.86 11.72
CA ALA A 7 17.43 -35.77 10.70
C ALA A 7 17.01 -34.90 9.50
N ASP A 8 15.74 -35.02 9.11
CA ASP A 8 15.11 -34.26 8.04
C ASP A 8 14.90 -32.78 8.44
N GLN A 9 14.65 -32.52 9.73
CA GLN A 9 14.50 -31.16 10.27
C GLN A 9 15.82 -30.37 10.32
N LEU A 10 16.93 -31.07 10.55
CA LEU A 10 18.26 -30.47 10.63
C LEU A 10 18.90 -30.24 9.25
N ASN A 11 18.26 -30.72 8.18
CA ASN A 11 18.73 -30.50 6.82
C ASN A 11 18.27 -29.13 6.31
N GLU A 12 19.18 -28.15 6.28
CA GLU A 12 18.91 -26.78 5.83
C GLU A 12 18.44 -26.68 4.37
N GLN A 13 18.75 -27.68 3.53
CA GLN A 13 18.38 -27.67 2.12
C GLN A 13 16.96 -28.20 1.88
N MET A 14 16.31 -28.79 2.89
CA MET A 14 15.03 -29.46 2.72
C MET A 14 13.86 -28.56 3.13
N ASN A 15 12.85 -28.49 2.26
CA ASN A 15 11.60 -27.81 2.59
C ASN A 15 10.78 -28.68 3.55
N LEU A 16 10.78 -28.32 4.83
CA LEU A 16 10.11 -29.07 5.88
C LEU A 16 8.60 -29.21 5.66
N ALA A 17 7.97 -28.19 5.08
CA ALA A 17 6.55 -28.22 4.79
C ALA A 17 6.27 -29.22 3.65
N GLU A 18 7.03 -29.15 2.56
CA GLU A 18 6.92 -30.14 1.47
C GLU A 18 7.10 -31.57 1.99
N ARG A 19 8.15 -31.79 2.80
CA ARG A 19 8.42 -33.09 3.43
C ARG A 19 7.27 -33.57 4.31
N PHE A 20 6.67 -32.68 5.09
CA PHE A 20 5.50 -33.00 5.89
C PHE A 20 4.34 -33.50 5.03
N PHE A 21 4.07 -32.84 3.90
CA PHE A 21 3.03 -33.27 2.96
C PHE A 21 3.36 -34.61 2.31
N GLU A 22 4.61 -34.84 1.93
CA GLU A 22 5.04 -36.15 1.42
C GLU A 22 4.80 -37.28 2.43
N LEU A 23 5.17 -37.07 3.70
CA LEU A 23 5.04 -38.08 4.74
C LEU A 23 3.58 -38.31 5.16
N THR A 24 2.76 -37.27 5.12
CA THR A 24 1.35 -37.35 5.55
C THR A 24 0.47 -38.06 4.52
N PHE A 25 0.65 -37.76 3.23
CA PHE A 25 -0.15 -38.36 2.16
C PHE A 25 0.42 -39.70 1.66
N GLY A 26 1.67 -39.99 1.99
CA GLY A 26 2.37 -41.20 1.54
C GLY A 26 2.70 -41.16 0.05
N LYS A 27 3.51 -42.13 -0.39
CA LYS A 27 3.81 -42.37 -1.81
C LYS A 27 3.30 -43.78 -2.14
N LEU A 28 2.28 -43.89 -2.98
CA LEU A 28 1.77 -45.21 -3.41
C LEU A 28 2.73 -45.87 -4.42
N ASN A 29 3.50 -45.07 -5.16
CA ASN A 29 4.54 -45.50 -6.11
C ASN A 29 5.76 -44.58 -5.99
N VAL A 30 6.93 -45.03 -6.45
CA VAL A 30 8.18 -44.23 -6.46
C VAL A 30 8.04 -42.95 -7.31
N ALA A 31 7.16 -42.96 -8.32
CA ALA A 31 6.85 -41.82 -9.17
C ALA A 31 5.69 -40.94 -8.65
N ASP A 32 5.15 -41.23 -7.46
CA ASP A 32 3.99 -40.53 -6.93
C ASP A 32 4.40 -39.21 -6.24
N ASN A 33 4.11 -38.09 -6.91
CA ASN A 33 4.36 -36.74 -6.42
C ASN A 33 3.10 -36.08 -5.83
N THR A 34 2.11 -36.88 -5.39
CA THR A 34 0.82 -36.34 -4.90
C THR A 34 0.99 -35.38 -3.72
N GLY A 35 1.82 -35.72 -2.72
CA GLY A 35 2.11 -34.82 -1.59
C GLY A 35 2.70 -33.48 -2.02
N GLN A 36 3.71 -33.51 -2.90
CA GLN A 36 4.33 -32.30 -3.46
C GLN A 36 3.34 -31.47 -4.28
N ARG A 37 2.46 -32.10 -5.07
CA ARG A 37 1.43 -31.41 -5.86
C ARG A 37 0.40 -30.72 -4.99
N ILE A 38 -0.06 -31.38 -3.92
CA ILE A 38 -1.00 -30.79 -2.95
C ILE A 38 -0.33 -29.59 -2.25
N PHE A 39 0.90 -29.76 -1.77
CA PHE A 39 1.66 -28.67 -1.16
C PHE A 39 1.81 -27.48 -2.13
N SER A 40 2.21 -27.75 -3.37
CA SER A 40 2.35 -26.72 -4.41
C SER A 40 1.03 -26.00 -4.71
N ALA A 41 -0.10 -26.71 -4.68
CA ALA A 41 -1.42 -26.11 -4.85
C ALA A 41 -1.77 -25.17 -3.69
N PHE A 42 -1.54 -25.57 -2.44
CA PHE A 42 -1.77 -24.69 -1.29
C PHE A 42 -0.81 -23.50 -1.27
N LEU A 43 0.45 -23.71 -1.61
CA LEU A 43 1.43 -22.64 -1.74
C LEU A 43 1.02 -21.62 -2.82
N ALA A 44 0.51 -22.09 -3.96
CA ALA A 44 0.01 -21.24 -5.02
C ALA A 44 -1.21 -20.42 -4.59
N VAL A 45 -2.20 -21.04 -3.93
CA VAL A 45 -3.40 -20.34 -3.42
C VAL A 45 -3.02 -19.29 -2.37
N SER A 46 -2.13 -19.64 -1.43
CA SER A 46 -1.65 -18.73 -0.40
C SER A 46 -0.91 -17.53 -1.01
N SER A 47 0.02 -17.79 -1.94
CA SER A 47 0.79 -16.76 -2.64
C SER A 47 -0.11 -15.85 -3.48
N PHE A 48 -1.11 -16.42 -4.15
CA PHE A 48 -2.10 -15.66 -4.92
C PHE A 48 -2.91 -14.70 -4.01
N GLY A 49 -3.39 -15.19 -2.86
CA GLY A 49 -4.09 -14.36 -1.89
C GLY A 49 -3.24 -13.19 -1.39
N ASN A 50 -1.96 -13.45 -1.08
CA ASN A 50 -1.04 -12.40 -0.68
C ASN A 50 -0.83 -11.34 -1.78
N ILE A 51 -0.68 -11.75 -3.05
CA ILE A 51 -0.56 -10.83 -4.18
C ILE A 51 -1.81 -9.96 -4.32
N VAL A 52 -3.01 -10.54 -4.19
CA VAL A 52 -4.28 -9.80 -4.28
C VAL A 52 -4.36 -8.73 -3.18
N VAL A 53 -4.09 -9.10 -1.93
CA VAL A 53 -4.14 -8.15 -0.79
C VAL A 53 -3.10 -7.04 -0.95
N MET A 54 -1.86 -7.39 -1.29
CA MET A 54 -0.80 -6.41 -1.48
C MET A 54 -1.08 -5.45 -2.64
N THR A 55 -1.64 -5.96 -3.74
CA THR A 55 -2.04 -5.16 -4.90
C THR A 55 -3.12 -4.14 -4.51
N TYR A 56 -4.14 -4.58 -3.76
CA TYR A 56 -5.20 -3.71 -3.25
C TYR A 56 -4.65 -2.60 -2.36
N THR A 57 -3.88 -2.96 -1.32
CA THR A 57 -3.30 -1.99 -0.39
C THR A 57 -2.36 -1.01 -1.11
N ALA A 58 -1.50 -1.52 -2.00
CA ALA A 58 -0.56 -0.68 -2.75
C ALA A 58 -1.25 0.28 -3.72
N ALA A 59 -2.40 -0.09 -4.29
CA ALA A 59 -3.21 0.80 -5.13
C ALA A 59 -3.89 1.90 -4.29
N ARG A 60 -4.49 1.56 -3.15
CA ARG A 60 -5.12 2.55 -2.26
C ARG A 60 -4.10 3.55 -1.70
N VAL A 61 -2.91 3.11 -1.30
CA VAL A 61 -1.84 4.04 -0.87
C VAL A 61 -1.47 5.01 -2.00
N LYS A 62 -1.31 4.53 -3.24
CA LYS A 62 -1.01 5.41 -4.39
C LYS A 62 -2.15 6.37 -4.70
N GLN A 63 -3.39 5.95 -4.54
CA GLN A 63 -4.56 6.81 -4.69
C GLN A 63 -4.56 7.94 -3.66
N GLU A 64 -4.29 7.63 -2.38
CA GLU A 64 -4.20 8.64 -1.32
C GLU A 64 -3.07 9.63 -1.55
N ILE A 65 -1.92 9.16 -2.06
CA ILE A 65 -0.83 10.05 -2.48
C ILE A 65 -1.25 10.92 -3.68
N ALA A 66 -2.00 10.36 -4.63
CA ALA A 66 -2.49 11.11 -5.80
C ALA A 66 -3.46 12.23 -5.40
N LYS A 67 -4.27 12.02 -4.35
CA LYS A 67 -5.16 13.04 -3.78
C LYS A 67 -4.40 14.22 -3.19
N GLU A 68 -3.12 14.09 -2.86
CA GLU A 68 -2.29 15.24 -2.45
C GLU A 68 -1.87 16.12 -3.65
N GLY A 69 -2.18 15.72 -4.89
CA GLY A 69 -1.89 16.55 -6.06
C GLY A 69 -0.43 16.61 -6.48
N ILE A 70 0.46 15.84 -5.83
CA ILE A 70 1.91 15.86 -6.08
C ILE A 70 2.35 15.02 -7.27
N LEU A 71 1.48 14.11 -7.74
CA LEU A 71 1.73 13.25 -8.88
C LEU A 71 1.36 13.95 -10.19
N PRO A 72 1.99 13.58 -11.32
CA PRO A 72 1.51 14.05 -12.62
C PRO A 72 0.10 13.49 -12.86
N PHE A 73 -0.79 14.29 -13.46
CA PHE A 73 -2.19 13.92 -13.72
C PHE A 73 -2.93 13.39 -12.47
N PRO A 74 -2.94 14.12 -11.35
CA PRO A 74 -3.44 13.62 -10.07
C PRO A 74 -4.92 13.22 -10.15
N LYS A 75 -5.72 13.93 -10.96
CA LYS A 75 -7.13 13.60 -11.23
C LYS A 75 -7.31 12.19 -11.78
N PHE A 76 -6.44 11.72 -12.68
CA PHE A 76 -6.55 10.38 -13.25
C PHE A 76 -6.25 9.29 -12.21
N PHE A 77 -5.21 9.48 -11.40
CA PHE A 77 -4.76 8.49 -10.42
C PHE A 77 -5.60 8.48 -9.14
N ALA A 78 -6.16 9.63 -8.72
CA ALA A 78 -6.99 9.76 -7.53
C ALA A 78 -8.44 9.28 -7.75
N MET A 79 -8.91 9.27 -9.00
CA MET A 79 -10.31 9.01 -9.34
C MET A 79 -10.71 7.55 -9.12
N ASN A 80 -11.81 7.36 -8.39
CA ASN A 80 -12.55 6.12 -8.36
C ASN A 80 -13.35 5.96 -9.66
N ARG A 81 -13.40 4.74 -10.20
CA ARG A 81 -14.28 4.40 -11.32
C ARG A 81 -15.16 3.23 -10.91
N ASP A 82 -16.41 3.24 -11.38
CA ASP A 82 -17.27 2.07 -11.30
C ASP A 82 -16.83 1.03 -12.35
N VAL A 83 -15.76 0.31 -12.05
CA VAL A 83 -15.39 -0.95 -12.72
C VAL A 83 -15.54 -2.06 -11.69
N SER A 84 -16.73 -2.10 -11.09
CA SER A 84 -17.07 -2.99 -10.00
C SER A 84 -17.48 -4.38 -10.50
N LEU A 85 -17.39 -5.37 -9.62
CA LEU A 85 -17.90 -6.71 -9.90
C LEU A 85 -19.43 -6.66 -10.15
N ALA A 86 -20.16 -5.74 -9.52
CA ALA A 86 -21.58 -5.51 -9.82
C ALA A 86 -21.83 -5.20 -11.29
N ARG A 87 -21.04 -4.29 -11.88
CA ARG A 87 -21.16 -3.91 -13.29
C ARG A 87 -20.87 -5.09 -14.20
N PHE A 88 -19.84 -5.88 -13.88
CA PHE A 88 -19.54 -7.12 -14.58
C PHE A 88 -20.68 -8.14 -14.48
N LEU A 89 -21.23 -8.37 -13.29
CA LEU A 89 -22.34 -9.31 -13.06
C LEU A 89 -23.61 -8.89 -13.80
N ARG A 90 -23.94 -7.60 -13.80
CA ARG A 90 -25.06 -7.05 -14.59
C ARG A 90 -24.83 -7.31 -16.08
N TRP A 91 -23.65 -6.99 -16.59
CA TRP A 91 -23.28 -7.27 -17.97
C TRP A 91 -23.35 -8.77 -18.31
N ALA A 92 -22.82 -9.65 -17.46
CA ALA A 92 -22.80 -11.09 -17.66
C ALA A 92 -24.22 -11.69 -17.69
N ASN A 93 -25.12 -11.20 -16.83
CA ASN A 93 -26.53 -11.60 -16.81
C ASN A 93 -27.29 -11.11 -18.06
N CYS A 94 -26.88 -10.01 -18.67
CA CYS A 94 -27.45 -9.52 -19.93
C CYS A 94 -26.98 -10.29 -21.18
N ARG A 95 -25.92 -11.13 -21.10
CA ARG A 95 -25.46 -11.92 -22.24
C ARG A 95 -26.23 -13.23 -22.34
N PRO A 96 -26.58 -13.73 -23.55
CA PRO A 96 -27.35 -14.97 -23.68
C PRO A 96 -26.54 -16.24 -23.38
N ILE A 97 -25.21 -16.20 -23.52
CA ILE A 97 -24.33 -17.38 -23.40
C ILE A 97 -23.91 -17.64 -21.95
N LEU A 98 -23.53 -16.60 -21.20
CA LEU A 98 -22.99 -16.74 -19.84
C LEU A 98 -23.99 -17.34 -18.83
N PRO A 99 -25.27 -16.94 -18.77
CA PRO A 99 -26.28 -17.54 -17.90
C PRO A 99 -26.64 -18.97 -18.31
N ARG A 100 -26.42 -19.37 -19.57
CA ARG A 100 -26.61 -20.77 -20.00
C ARG A 100 -25.50 -21.67 -19.47
N LEU A 101 -24.25 -21.18 -19.48
CA LEU A 101 -23.08 -21.95 -19.01
C LEU A 101 -22.90 -21.90 -17.49
N PHE A 102 -23.14 -20.73 -16.87
CA PHE A 102 -22.85 -20.46 -15.46
C PHE A 102 -24.08 -20.01 -14.66
N GLY A 103 -25.29 -20.31 -15.13
CA GLY A 103 -26.52 -19.80 -14.53
C GLY A 103 -26.71 -20.13 -13.05
N ARG A 104 -26.30 -21.33 -12.60
CA ARG A 104 -26.35 -21.69 -11.17
C ARG A 104 -25.41 -20.82 -10.33
N MET A 105 -24.24 -20.49 -10.86
CA MET A 105 -23.24 -19.67 -10.19
C MET A 105 -23.70 -18.21 -10.13
N LEU A 106 -24.09 -17.63 -11.27
CA LEU A 106 -24.54 -16.22 -11.38
C LEU A 106 -25.80 -15.93 -10.56
N LYS A 107 -26.66 -16.92 -10.31
CA LYS A 107 -27.87 -16.79 -9.47
C LYS A 107 -27.62 -17.04 -7.98
N SER A 108 -26.41 -17.42 -7.60
CA SER A 108 -26.11 -17.65 -6.18
C SER A 108 -26.16 -16.35 -5.39
N ARG A 109 -26.52 -16.44 -4.11
CA ARG A 109 -26.58 -15.29 -3.18
C ARG A 109 -25.27 -14.51 -3.08
N TRP A 110 -24.13 -15.15 -3.40
CA TRP A 110 -22.83 -14.52 -3.34
C TRP A 110 -22.56 -13.57 -4.51
N PHE A 111 -23.19 -13.79 -5.68
CA PHE A 111 -22.99 -12.98 -6.90
C PHE A 111 -24.15 -12.00 -7.15
N VAL A 112 -24.74 -11.47 -6.08
CA VAL A 112 -25.76 -10.42 -6.16
C VAL A 112 -25.07 -9.08 -6.46
N PRO A 113 -25.39 -8.38 -7.58
CA PRO A 113 -24.69 -7.15 -7.96
C PRO A 113 -24.72 -6.06 -6.89
N GLU A 114 -25.81 -5.94 -6.12
CA GLU A 114 -25.98 -4.92 -5.09
C GLU A 114 -24.95 -5.04 -3.96
N GLY A 115 -24.43 -6.24 -3.70
CA GLY A 115 -23.38 -6.46 -2.70
C GLY A 115 -21.96 -6.16 -3.19
N HIS A 116 -21.78 -5.79 -4.46
CA HIS A 116 -20.49 -5.70 -5.13
C HIS A 116 -20.28 -4.40 -5.92
N SER A 117 -20.98 -3.33 -5.54
CA SER A 117 -20.95 -2.01 -6.25
C SER A 117 -19.79 -1.11 -5.83
N GLU A 118 -18.82 -1.64 -5.08
CA GLU A 118 -17.67 -0.88 -4.59
C GLU A 118 -16.84 -0.30 -5.74
N GLU A 119 -16.49 0.98 -5.62
CA GLU A 119 -15.72 1.68 -6.64
C GLU A 119 -14.24 1.27 -6.58
N THR A 120 -13.64 1.15 -7.77
CA THR A 120 -12.26 0.69 -7.92
C THR A 120 -11.32 1.83 -8.31
N PRO A 121 -10.12 1.92 -7.69
CA PRO A 121 -9.13 2.94 -8.01
C PRO A 121 -8.32 2.54 -9.25
N VAL A 122 -8.98 2.55 -10.42
CA VAL A 122 -8.41 2.05 -11.67
C VAL A 122 -7.12 2.76 -12.05
N GLY A 123 -7.05 4.08 -11.89
CA GLY A 123 -5.83 4.84 -12.18
C GLY A 123 -4.64 4.37 -11.34
N ALA A 124 -4.83 4.26 -10.02
CA ALA A 124 -3.78 3.79 -9.12
C ALA A 124 -3.39 2.32 -9.36
N LEU A 125 -4.33 1.46 -9.77
CA LEU A 125 -4.05 0.09 -10.20
C LEU A 125 -3.19 0.05 -11.46
N ILE A 126 -3.49 0.88 -12.47
CA ILE A 126 -2.67 1.01 -13.68
C ILE A 126 -1.26 1.49 -13.33
N LEU A 127 -1.15 2.48 -12.44
CA LEU A 127 0.16 2.97 -11.97
C LEU A 127 0.96 1.85 -11.29
N HIS A 128 0.30 1.09 -10.42
CA HIS A 128 0.95 -0.04 -9.75
C HIS A 128 1.36 -1.13 -10.74
N PHE A 129 0.48 -1.54 -11.65
CA PHE A 129 0.77 -2.52 -12.70
C PHE A 129 1.96 -2.07 -13.56
N GLY A 130 1.98 -0.82 -14.01
CA GLY A 130 3.09 -0.24 -14.76
C GLY A 130 4.40 -0.29 -13.98
N SER A 131 4.38 0.09 -12.69
CA SER A 131 5.57 0.01 -11.85
C SER A 131 6.09 -1.42 -11.67
N CYS A 132 5.19 -2.40 -11.50
CA CYS A 132 5.55 -3.82 -11.41
C CYS A 132 6.15 -4.34 -12.71
N LEU A 133 5.56 -3.97 -13.86
CA LEU A 133 6.08 -4.34 -15.18
C LEU A 133 7.50 -3.81 -15.37
N VAL A 134 7.76 -2.55 -15.01
CA VAL A 134 9.10 -1.97 -15.08
C VAL A 134 10.08 -2.75 -14.20
N LEU A 135 9.72 -3.08 -12.95
CA LEU A 135 10.60 -3.87 -12.07
C LEU A 135 10.90 -5.26 -12.63
N ILE A 136 9.90 -5.93 -13.23
CA ILE A 136 10.07 -7.23 -13.88
C ILE A 136 11.00 -7.11 -15.08
N LEU A 137 10.82 -6.10 -15.93
CA LEU A 137 11.65 -5.89 -17.11
C LEU A 137 13.10 -5.55 -16.76
N VAL A 138 13.31 -4.71 -15.73
CA VAL A 138 14.65 -4.34 -15.25
C VAL A 138 15.39 -5.56 -14.68
N THR A 139 14.67 -6.50 -14.06
CA THR A 139 15.25 -7.68 -13.42
C THR A 139 15.14 -8.96 -14.26
N TYR A 140 14.70 -8.89 -15.52
CA TYR A 140 14.37 -10.08 -16.32
C TYR A 140 15.57 -11.03 -16.53
N ARG A 141 16.80 -10.50 -16.57
CA ARG A 141 18.03 -11.30 -16.74
C ARG A 141 18.60 -11.86 -15.44
N VAL A 142 18.02 -11.51 -14.30
CA VAL A 142 18.47 -11.96 -12.99
C VAL A 142 17.66 -13.19 -12.59
N GLU A 143 18.34 -14.18 -12.00
CA GLU A 143 17.69 -15.41 -11.52
C GLU A 143 16.49 -15.07 -10.61
N PRO A 144 15.31 -15.72 -10.79
CA PRO A 144 14.09 -15.39 -10.04
C PRO A 144 14.29 -15.36 -8.52
N THR A 145 15.06 -16.29 -7.98
CA THR A 145 15.37 -16.38 -6.55
C THR A 145 16.12 -15.15 -6.05
N ASN A 146 17.12 -14.69 -6.80
CA ASN A 146 17.94 -13.54 -6.45
C ASN A 146 17.17 -12.22 -6.67
N THR A 147 16.36 -12.15 -7.74
CA THR A 147 15.42 -11.05 -7.98
C THR A 147 14.46 -10.88 -6.82
N TYR A 148 13.82 -11.97 -6.38
CA TYR A 148 12.92 -11.95 -5.22
C TYR A 148 13.64 -11.48 -3.96
N ARG A 149 14.80 -12.06 -3.62
CA ARG A 149 15.60 -11.66 -2.44
C ARG A 149 15.97 -10.18 -2.49
N LEU A 150 16.46 -9.69 -3.61
CA LEU A 150 16.87 -8.30 -3.79
C LEU A 150 15.68 -7.34 -3.63
N LEU A 151 14.59 -7.58 -4.37
CA LEU A 151 13.40 -6.72 -4.33
C LEU A 151 12.74 -6.73 -2.94
N ALA A 152 12.67 -7.89 -2.30
CA ALA A 152 12.15 -8.00 -0.93
C ALA A 152 13.02 -7.25 0.08
N LYS A 153 14.35 -7.35 -0.02
CA LYS A 153 15.29 -6.60 0.83
C LYS A 153 15.18 -5.09 0.61
N VAL A 154 15.13 -4.63 -0.64
CA VAL A 154 14.95 -3.20 -0.97
C VAL A 154 13.59 -2.70 -0.45
N TYR A 155 12.52 -3.48 -0.60
CA TYR A 155 11.20 -3.16 -0.05
C TYR A 155 11.23 -3.05 1.48
N THR A 156 11.76 -4.04 2.18
CA THR A 156 11.81 -4.04 3.65
C THR A 156 12.71 -2.93 4.18
N TYR A 157 13.86 -2.68 3.56
CA TYR A 157 14.74 -1.58 3.95
C TYR A 157 14.04 -0.22 3.77
N SER A 158 13.48 0.03 2.59
CA SER A 158 12.88 1.33 2.28
C SER A 158 11.55 1.56 3.00
N VAL A 159 10.64 0.58 2.99
CA VAL A 159 9.25 0.75 3.45
C VAL A 159 9.10 0.44 4.93
N HIS A 160 9.77 -0.58 5.45
CA HIS A 160 9.63 -0.94 6.86
C HIS A 160 10.67 -0.24 7.74
N ALA A 161 11.96 -0.35 7.41
CA ALA A 161 13.00 0.18 8.27
C ALA A 161 13.10 1.71 8.19
N PHE A 162 13.30 2.29 6.99
CA PHE A 162 13.48 3.73 6.83
C PHE A 162 12.24 4.53 7.23
N PHE A 163 11.05 4.20 6.70
CA PHE A 163 9.81 4.86 7.13
C PHE A 163 9.42 4.51 8.58
N GLY A 164 9.84 3.35 9.10
CA GLY A 164 9.69 3.00 10.52
C GLY A 164 10.45 3.97 11.43
N VAL A 165 11.67 4.36 11.06
CA VAL A 165 12.45 5.41 11.76
C VAL A 165 11.70 6.74 11.75
N LEU A 166 11.19 7.16 10.59
CA LEU A 166 10.42 8.41 10.46
C LEU A 166 9.13 8.39 11.30
N LEU A 167 8.40 7.27 11.29
CA LEU A 167 7.18 7.10 12.06
C LEU A 167 7.46 7.15 13.56
N ALA A 168 8.45 6.38 14.04
CA ALA A 168 8.82 6.33 15.44
C ALA A 168 9.30 7.70 15.94
N GLY A 169 10.17 8.37 15.17
CA GLY A 169 10.63 9.73 15.45
C GLY A 169 9.51 10.76 15.47
N GLY A 170 8.55 10.65 14.54
CA GLY A 170 7.36 11.50 14.49
C GLY A 170 6.48 11.35 15.74
N ILE A 171 6.22 10.12 16.18
CA ILE A 171 5.47 9.86 17.41
C ILE A 171 6.21 10.42 18.63
N LEU A 172 7.53 10.22 18.72
CA LEU A 172 8.34 10.76 19.80
C LEU A 172 8.28 12.28 19.84
N ARG A 173 8.41 12.94 18.69
CA ARG A 173 8.27 14.40 18.58
C ARG A 173 6.89 14.88 19.06
N LEU A 174 5.81 14.23 18.64
CA LEU A 174 4.44 14.57 19.06
C LEU A 174 4.22 14.38 20.56
N ARG A 175 4.84 13.35 21.16
CA ARG A 175 4.72 13.05 22.59
C ARG A 175 5.57 13.95 23.46
N LEU A 176 6.75 14.35 22.99
CA LEU A 176 7.68 15.20 23.72
C LEU A 176 7.32 16.69 23.60
N ASN A 177 6.72 17.11 22.49
CA ASN A 177 6.32 18.49 22.28
C ASN A 177 4.91 18.77 22.83
N ARG A 178 4.83 19.51 23.94
CA ARG A 178 3.56 19.89 24.58
C ARG A 178 2.66 20.76 23.69
N LYS A 179 3.23 21.51 22.73
CA LYS A 179 2.49 22.44 21.86
C LYS A 179 1.50 21.73 20.93
N GLU A 180 1.79 20.51 20.52
CA GLU A 180 0.97 19.74 19.57
C GLU A 180 -0.32 19.20 20.19
N GLY A 181 -0.44 19.24 21.52
CA GLY A 181 -1.63 18.77 22.22
C GLY A 181 -1.96 17.28 21.99
N TRP A 182 -0.99 16.48 21.55
CA TRP A 182 -1.20 15.09 21.10
C TRP A 182 -1.92 14.21 22.13
N ARG A 183 -1.70 14.47 23.42
CA ARG A 183 -2.39 13.78 24.53
C ARG A 183 -3.91 13.90 24.46
N LYS A 184 -4.46 15.00 23.92
CA LYS A 184 -5.91 15.20 23.75
C LYS A 184 -6.50 14.33 22.63
N LYS A 185 -5.68 13.94 21.64
CA LYS A 185 -6.09 13.12 20.49
C LYS A 185 -5.97 11.61 20.77
N THR A 186 -5.23 11.21 21.80
CA THR A 186 -5.01 9.80 22.16
C THR A 186 -5.62 9.47 23.52
N ILE A 187 -6.92 9.68 23.66
CA ILE A 187 -7.64 9.33 24.89
C ILE A 187 -7.57 7.81 25.08
N GLY A 188 -7.23 7.35 26.29
CA GLY A 188 -7.12 5.92 26.61
C GLY A 188 -5.75 5.26 26.34
N ILE A 189 -4.80 5.97 25.74
CA ILE A 189 -3.43 5.44 25.51
C ILE A 189 -2.48 5.96 26.59
N ASN A 190 -1.78 5.05 27.29
CA ASN A 190 -0.76 5.43 28.27
C ASN A 190 0.42 6.15 27.57
N PRO A 191 0.74 7.41 27.93
CA PRO A 191 1.81 8.17 27.30
C PRO A 191 3.20 7.52 27.46
N GLN A 192 3.50 6.94 28.62
CA GLN A 192 4.81 6.33 28.87
C GLN A 192 5.01 5.08 28.02
N LEU A 193 4.01 4.21 27.96
CA LEU A 193 4.03 3.03 27.10
C LEU A 193 4.19 3.41 25.62
N SER A 194 3.49 4.46 25.18
CA SER A 194 3.61 4.99 23.80
C SER A 194 5.00 5.54 23.49
N VAL A 195 5.69 6.13 24.47
CA VAL A 195 7.07 6.63 24.29
C VAL A 195 8.05 5.47 24.29
N MET A 196 7.91 4.51 25.21
CA MET A 196 8.77 3.33 25.27
C MET A 196 8.66 2.47 24.01
N SER A 197 7.44 2.22 23.52
CA SER A 197 7.23 1.46 22.28
C SER A 197 7.83 2.18 21.08
N ALA A 198 7.69 3.50 21.00
CA ALA A 198 8.31 4.29 19.95
C ALA A 198 9.84 4.28 20.03
N ILE A 199 10.46 4.28 21.21
CA ILE A 199 11.92 4.14 21.37
C ILE A 199 12.39 2.76 20.90
N VAL A 200 11.73 1.68 21.35
CA VAL A 200 12.09 0.31 20.94
C VAL A 200 11.94 0.15 19.43
N TYR A 201 10.85 0.65 18.86
CA TYR A 201 10.61 0.59 17.43
C TYR A 201 11.59 1.46 16.63
N LEU A 202 11.97 2.63 17.17
CA LEU A 202 13.00 3.49 16.58
C LEU A 202 14.35 2.77 16.53
N LEU A 203 14.81 2.21 17.65
CA LEU A 203 16.09 1.48 17.72
C LEU A 203 16.07 0.25 16.80
N GLY A 204 14.99 -0.53 16.82
CA GLY A 204 14.83 -1.71 15.97
C GLY A 204 14.78 -1.38 14.48
N SER A 205 14.17 -0.26 14.09
CA SER A 205 14.11 0.18 12.69
C SER A 205 15.39 0.89 12.24
N LEU A 206 16.09 1.57 13.15
CA LEU A 206 17.34 2.27 12.87
C LEU A 206 18.51 1.29 12.68
N PHE A 207 18.52 0.19 13.42
CA PHE A 207 19.53 -0.86 13.31
C PHE A 207 19.77 -1.33 11.86
N PRO A 208 18.76 -1.86 11.12
CA PRO A 208 18.97 -2.28 9.73
C PRO A 208 19.30 -1.12 8.79
N VAL A 209 18.82 0.11 9.05
CA VAL A 209 19.17 1.27 8.22
C VAL A 209 20.67 1.55 8.26
N ILE A 210 21.28 1.44 9.45
CA ILE A 210 22.72 1.69 9.68
C ILE A 210 23.55 0.47 9.30
N VAL A 211 23.23 -0.71 9.85
CA VAL A 211 24.06 -1.91 9.70
C VAL A 211 24.15 -2.40 8.26
N SER A 212 23.14 -2.15 7.42
CA SER A 212 23.22 -2.52 6.00
C SER A 212 24.35 -1.79 5.23
N TRP A 213 24.86 -0.67 5.76
CA TRP A 213 26.02 0.05 5.18
C TRP A 213 27.38 -0.45 5.67
N VAL A 214 27.40 -1.48 6.52
CA VAL A 214 28.61 -2.08 7.04
C VAL A 214 28.87 -3.37 6.28
N GLU A 215 30.07 -3.51 5.73
CA GLU A 215 30.50 -4.76 5.09
C GLU A 215 30.49 -5.91 6.11
N PRO A 216 29.77 -7.01 5.84
CA PRO A 216 29.79 -8.18 6.70
C PRO A 216 31.22 -8.74 6.76
N SER A 217 31.75 -8.88 7.97
CA SER A 217 33.09 -9.45 8.21
C SER A 217 33.04 -10.43 9.39
N GLY A 218 33.91 -11.44 9.35
CA GLY A 218 34.04 -12.43 10.42
C GLY A 218 32.73 -13.22 10.65
N GLU A 219 32.27 -13.30 11.90
CA GLU A 219 31.04 -14.01 12.27
C GLU A 219 29.77 -13.48 11.58
N LEU A 220 29.77 -12.24 11.07
CA LEU A 220 28.63 -11.68 10.36
C LEU A 220 28.51 -12.16 8.91
N GLU A 221 29.58 -12.70 8.32
CA GLU A 221 29.57 -13.21 6.94
C GLU A 221 28.56 -14.34 6.75
N ARG A 222 28.30 -15.15 7.80
CA ARG A 222 27.30 -16.22 7.75
C ARG A 222 25.87 -15.73 7.53
N PHE A 223 25.58 -14.47 7.85
CA PHE A 223 24.28 -13.85 7.63
C PHE A 223 24.25 -13.02 6.34
N ALA A 224 25.40 -12.85 5.68
CA ALA A 224 25.51 -12.14 4.42
C ALA A 224 24.97 -13.00 3.28
N ASP A 225 24.29 -12.34 2.35
CA ASP A 225 23.86 -13.00 1.13
C ASP A 225 25.01 -13.00 0.14
N THR A 226 25.59 -14.17 -0.11
CA THR A 226 26.74 -14.34 -0.99
C THR A 226 26.46 -13.94 -2.44
N LYS A 227 25.18 -13.85 -2.85
CA LYS A 227 24.78 -13.50 -4.22
C LYS A 227 24.48 -12.01 -4.41
N ILE A 228 24.25 -11.25 -3.33
CA ILE A 228 23.90 -9.83 -3.40
C ILE A 228 24.96 -9.04 -2.65
N HIS A 229 25.69 -8.17 -3.36
CA HIS A 229 26.65 -7.29 -2.72
C HIS A 229 26.00 -6.44 -1.62
N TRP A 230 26.68 -6.34 -0.48
CA TRP A 230 26.14 -5.76 0.75
C TRP A 230 25.61 -4.32 0.56
N TYR A 231 26.29 -3.50 -0.24
CA TYR A 231 25.92 -2.12 -0.50
C TYR A 231 24.75 -1.95 -1.47
N LEU A 232 24.36 -2.98 -2.23
CA LEU A 232 23.35 -2.82 -3.28
C LEU A 232 21.97 -2.49 -2.71
N VAL A 233 21.57 -3.17 -1.64
CA VAL A 233 20.27 -2.93 -1.00
C VAL A 233 20.16 -1.48 -0.51
N PRO A 234 21.05 -0.99 0.37
CA PRO A 234 20.94 0.39 0.85
C PRO A 234 21.14 1.40 -0.28
N LEU A 235 22.04 1.16 -1.25
CA LEU A 235 22.24 2.07 -2.38
C LEU A 235 20.97 2.24 -3.22
N LEU A 236 20.31 1.15 -3.61
CA LEU A 236 19.08 1.19 -4.40
C LEU A 236 17.94 1.84 -3.61
N SER A 237 17.82 1.52 -2.33
CA SER A 237 16.83 2.12 -1.43
C SER A 237 17.02 3.64 -1.30
N TRP A 238 18.24 4.09 -1.01
CA TRP A 238 18.54 5.53 -0.89
C TRP A 238 18.42 6.25 -2.22
N SER A 239 18.72 5.60 -3.35
CA SER A 239 18.48 6.17 -4.68
C SER A 239 16.99 6.42 -4.93
N ALA A 240 16.12 5.48 -4.57
CA ALA A 240 14.68 5.64 -4.71
C ALA A 240 14.12 6.73 -3.78
N ILE A 241 14.60 6.79 -2.53
CA ILE A 241 14.22 7.83 -1.56
C ILE A 241 14.69 9.21 -2.04
N ALA A 242 15.95 9.32 -2.48
CA ALA A 242 16.52 10.56 -3.00
C ALA A 242 15.75 11.05 -4.24
N PHE A 243 15.37 10.14 -5.14
CA PHE A 243 14.52 10.48 -6.28
C PHE A 243 13.16 11.05 -5.85
N GLY A 244 12.50 10.44 -4.85
CA GLY A 244 11.25 10.97 -4.30
C GLY A 244 11.41 12.33 -3.65
N ALA A 245 12.50 12.55 -2.91
CA ALA A 245 12.81 13.85 -2.30
C ALA A 245 13.08 14.93 -3.36
N LEU A 246 13.84 14.60 -4.41
CA LEU A 246 14.11 15.51 -5.53
C LEU A 246 12.83 15.86 -6.29
N TRP A 247 11.95 14.87 -6.53
CA TRP A 247 10.63 15.11 -7.13
C TRP A 247 9.82 16.12 -6.30
N TRP A 248 9.75 15.91 -4.98
CA TRP A 248 9.04 16.81 -4.08
C TRP A 248 9.63 18.22 -4.05
N LEU A 249 10.96 18.36 -3.98
CA LEU A 249 11.62 19.66 -4.06
C LEU A 249 11.35 20.36 -5.40
N GLY A 250 11.37 19.60 -6.51
CA GLY A 250 11.00 20.09 -7.83
C GLY A 250 9.56 20.60 -7.87
N PHE A 251 8.62 19.87 -7.27
CA PHE A 251 7.23 20.30 -7.14
C PHE A 251 7.10 21.61 -6.33
N LEU A 252 7.80 21.75 -5.21
CA LEU A 252 7.80 23.00 -4.42
C LEU A 252 8.33 24.19 -5.22
N VAL A 253 9.41 24.00 -5.97
CA VAL A 253 9.97 25.06 -6.85
C VAL A 253 8.98 25.42 -7.95
N PHE A 254 8.36 24.42 -8.58
CA PHE A 254 7.33 24.62 -9.59
C PHE A 254 6.13 25.38 -9.02
N ALA A 255 5.66 24.99 -7.84
CA ALA A 255 4.51 25.62 -7.20
C ALA A 255 4.77 27.07 -6.83
N LYS A 256 5.94 27.36 -6.24
CA LYS A 256 6.37 28.74 -5.94
C LYS A 256 6.53 29.58 -7.20
N ARG A 257 6.95 28.98 -8.32
CA ARG A 257 7.06 29.69 -9.60
C ARG A 257 5.70 30.07 -10.17
N ILE A 258 4.70 29.19 -10.07
CA ILE A 258 3.32 29.51 -10.45
C ILE A 258 2.75 30.58 -9.55
N GLU A 259 2.94 30.47 -8.23
CA GLU A 259 2.49 31.46 -7.27
C GLU A 259 3.04 32.86 -7.59
N LYS A 260 4.34 32.96 -7.92
CA LYS A 260 4.96 34.24 -8.28
C LYS A 260 4.43 34.80 -9.61
N ARG A 261 4.05 33.96 -10.57
CA ARG A 261 3.59 34.39 -11.91
C ARG A 261 2.12 34.75 -11.94
N ASN A 262 1.27 33.96 -11.29
CA ASN A 262 -0.18 34.03 -11.42
C ASN A 262 -0.87 34.52 -10.15
N GLY A 263 -0.15 34.66 -9.03
CA GLY A 263 -0.75 35.02 -7.74
C GLY A 263 -1.68 33.95 -7.15
N THR A 264 -1.61 32.71 -7.66
CA THR A 264 -2.43 31.58 -7.23
C THR A 264 -1.66 30.65 -6.31
N ILE A 265 -2.33 30.06 -5.32
CA ILE A 265 -1.78 29.04 -4.42
C ILE A 265 -2.41 27.69 -4.77
N PHE A 266 -1.59 26.65 -4.75
CA PHE A 266 -2.08 25.28 -4.85
C PHE A 266 -2.80 24.89 -3.56
N MET A 267 -4.12 24.72 -3.63
CA MET A 267 -4.94 24.33 -2.48
C MET A 267 -5.52 22.94 -2.69
N ILE A 268 -5.46 22.15 -1.62
CA ILE A 268 -6.08 20.83 -1.51
C ILE A 268 -7.15 20.96 -0.42
N GLN A 269 -8.42 20.81 -0.81
CA GLN A 269 -9.53 20.80 0.13
C GLN A 269 -10.17 19.41 0.14
N ARG A 270 -10.35 18.86 1.34
CA ARG A 270 -10.96 17.55 1.55
C ARG A 270 -12.28 17.74 2.28
N ASP A 271 -13.36 17.29 1.66
CA ASP A 271 -14.70 17.35 2.24
C ASP A 271 -15.22 15.94 2.49
N PRO A 272 -15.31 15.49 3.76
CA PRO A 272 -15.83 14.17 4.09
C PRO A 272 -17.37 14.17 4.01
N ALA A 273 -17.94 13.33 3.16
CA ALA A 273 -19.37 13.07 3.20
C ALA A 273 -19.66 12.05 4.31
N ILE A 274 -20.38 12.52 5.33
CA ILE A 274 -20.80 11.70 6.46
C ILE A 274 -22.25 11.31 6.26
N ALA A 275 -22.54 10.02 6.26
CA ALA A 275 -23.90 9.48 6.35
C ALA A 275 -24.09 8.77 7.69
N ARG A 276 -25.34 8.48 8.05
CA ARG A 276 -25.64 7.63 9.20
C ARG A 276 -25.77 6.19 8.74
N ASP A 277 -25.08 5.28 9.43
CA ASP A 277 -25.19 3.86 9.15
C ASP A 277 -26.65 3.41 9.37
N PRO A 278 -27.32 2.76 8.41
CA PRO A 278 -28.67 2.26 8.61
C PRO A 278 -28.74 1.30 9.82
N PRO A 279 -29.79 1.34 10.65
CA PRO A 279 -30.99 2.18 10.55
C PRO A 279 -30.73 3.65 10.89
N ILE A 280 -31.59 4.56 10.39
CA ILE A 280 -31.56 6.05 10.36
C ILE A 280 -30.85 6.79 11.52
N ASN A 281 -30.72 6.19 12.71
CA ASN A 281 -30.06 6.72 13.89
C ASN A 281 -28.68 6.12 14.20
N GLY A 282 -28.05 5.40 13.27
CA GLY A 282 -26.73 4.82 13.47
C GLY A 282 -25.64 5.88 13.66
N SER A 283 -24.46 5.38 14.03
CA SER A 283 -23.27 6.23 14.18
C SER A 283 -22.94 6.91 12.85
N PRO A 284 -22.43 8.16 12.88
CA PRO A 284 -21.94 8.80 11.67
C PRO A 284 -20.78 7.98 11.09
N ILE A 285 -20.93 7.56 9.85
CA ILE A 285 -19.91 6.88 9.06
C ILE A 285 -19.51 7.79 7.90
N GLN A 286 -18.21 7.90 7.67
CA GLN A 286 -17.71 8.58 6.48
C GLN A 286 -17.91 7.66 5.28
N VAL A 287 -18.78 8.05 4.36
CA VAL A 287 -19.14 7.23 3.17
C VAL A 287 -18.17 7.50 2.03
N ASN A 288 -17.88 8.77 1.77
CA ASN A 288 -16.88 9.15 0.78
C ASN A 288 -16.17 10.44 1.20
N GLU A 289 -15.11 10.76 0.49
CA GLU A 289 -14.36 12.00 0.63
C GLU A 289 -14.23 12.61 -0.75
N THR A 290 -14.68 13.85 -0.90
CA THR A 290 -14.46 14.60 -2.13
C THR A 290 -13.22 15.46 -1.96
N VAL A 291 -12.23 15.27 -2.84
CA VAL A 291 -10.98 16.02 -2.83
C VAL A 291 -10.98 17.02 -3.97
N TYR A 292 -10.93 18.30 -3.62
CA TYR A 292 -10.80 19.41 -4.54
C TYR A 292 -9.34 19.80 -4.67
N LEU A 293 -8.87 19.86 -5.92
CA LEU A 293 -7.49 20.17 -6.28
C LEU A 293 -7.52 21.34 -7.27
N GLY A 294 -6.90 22.46 -6.92
CA GLY A 294 -6.92 23.63 -7.79
C GLY A 294 -5.91 24.70 -7.42
N TRP A 295 -5.58 25.52 -8.41
CA TRP A 295 -4.85 26.77 -8.23
C TRP A 295 -5.85 27.88 -7.94
N VAL A 296 -5.88 28.36 -6.70
CA VAL A 296 -6.85 29.38 -6.25
C VAL A 296 -6.13 30.70 -6.03
N THR A 297 -6.70 31.80 -6.52
CA THR A 297 -6.16 33.16 -6.30
C THR A 297 -6.19 33.50 -4.82
N LYS A 298 -5.14 34.17 -4.32
CA LYS A 298 -5.00 34.52 -2.88
C LYS A 298 -6.20 35.28 -2.32
N GLU A 299 -6.83 36.14 -3.13
CA GLU A 299 -7.99 36.95 -2.72
C GLU A 299 -9.22 36.09 -2.38
N ASN A 300 -9.48 35.02 -3.16
CA ASN A 300 -10.60 34.12 -2.91
C ASN A 300 -10.43 33.34 -1.60
N ILE A 301 -9.19 33.07 -1.18
CA ILE A 301 -8.90 32.37 0.09
C ILE A 301 -9.32 33.22 1.29
N THR A 302 -9.02 34.52 1.27
CA THR A 302 -9.42 35.44 2.34
C THR A 302 -10.94 35.52 2.45
N THR A 303 -11.64 35.58 1.31
CA THR A 303 -13.10 35.58 1.26
C THR A 303 -13.70 34.25 1.74
N MET A 304 -13.11 33.11 1.37
CA MET A 304 -13.53 31.79 1.85
C MET A 304 -13.34 31.65 3.36
N GLN A 305 -12.23 32.16 3.91
CA GLN A 305 -11.98 32.14 5.35
C GLN A 305 -12.93 33.08 6.12
N ALA A 306 -13.27 34.24 5.55
CA ALA A 306 -14.23 35.18 6.13
C ALA A 306 -15.69 34.69 6.06
N SER A 307 -16.05 33.94 5.02
CA SER A 307 -17.40 33.39 4.83
C SER A 307 -17.62 32.03 5.51
N GLY A 308 -16.57 31.36 5.98
CA GLY A 308 -16.62 30.07 6.69
C GLY A 308 -17.42 30.02 8.00
N GLY A 309 -18.08 31.12 8.39
CA GLY A 309 -19.10 31.16 9.45
C GLY A 309 -20.56 30.98 9.00
N ARG A 310 -20.83 30.90 7.68
CA ARG A 310 -22.18 30.60 7.15
C ARG A 310 -22.08 29.48 6.12
N GLN A 311 -22.49 28.28 6.52
CA GLN A 311 -22.49 27.10 5.66
C GLN A 311 -23.36 27.28 4.41
N GLY A 312 -22.83 26.81 3.28
CA GLY A 312 -23.48 25.70 2.59
C GLY A 312 -24.29 26.02 1.34
N GLU A 313 -23.73 26.72 0.35
CA GLU A 313 -24.07 26.45 -1.08
C GLU A 313 -23.24 27.26 -2.08
N SER A 314 -22.84 28.48 -1.74
CA SER A 314 -22.23 29.40 -2.71
C SER A 314 -20.79 29.09 -3.12
N SER A 315 -20.02 28.34 -2.32
CA SER A 315 -18.60 28.04 -2.59
C SER A 315 -18.38 26.76 -3.43
N ARG A 316 -19.47 26.08 -3.85
CA ARG A 316 -19.39 24.87 -4.69
C ARG A 316 -18.91 25.15 -6.13
N HIS A 317 -19.07 26.36 -6.63
CA HIS A 317 -18.74 26.72 -8.01
C HIS A 317 -17.28 27.17 -8.23
N ASP A 318 -16.58 27.62 -7.18
CA ASP A 318 -15.23 28.18 -7.33
C ASP A 318 -14.10 27.14 -7.37
N PHE A 319 -14.38 25.89 -6.99
CA PHE A 319 -13.43 24.77 -7.09
C PHE A 319 -13.59 23.96 -8.39
N VAL A 320 -14.54 24.32 -9.25
CA VAL A 320 -14.67 23.70 -10.57
C VAL A 320 -13.75 24.43 -11.55
N LEU A 321 -12.44 24.17 -11.44
CA LEU A 321 -11.58 24.39 -12.59
C LEU A 321 -11.86 23.29 -13.60
N GLN A 322 -12.64 23.68 -14.62
CA GLN A 322 -12.55 23.10 -15.95
C GLN A 322 -11.07 23.04 -16.34
N TRP A 323 -10.64 21.84 -16.74
CA TRP A 323 -9.48 21.70 -17.62
C TRP A 323 -9.97 21.90 -19.04
#